data_AF-A0A7X6Z682-F1
#
_entry.id   AF-A0A7X6Z682-F1
#
_cell.length_a   1.000
_cell.length_b   1.000
_cell.length_c   1.000
_cell.angle_alpha   90.00
_cell.angle_beta   90.00
_cell.angle_gamma   90.00
#
_symmetry.space_group_name_H-M   'P 1'
#
loop_
_entity.id
_entity.type
_entity.pdbx_description
1 polymer ?
#
loop_
_entity_poly.entity_id
_entity_poly.type
_entity_poly.pdbx_seq_one_letter_code
_entity_poly.pdbx_strand_id
1 'polypeptide(L)'
;DAISRLEVMVLMAGMDMPLAAIREHIASSIDFIVQQTRLSDGRRVISSIVEIGGLESGIIKSQEIFKFQRGPQSGFYGLGIMPEKFERLREEGVQIDIEHFNQHTKAVSSTAQVLH
;
A
#
# COMPACT_ATOMS: atom_id res chain seq x y z
N ASP A 1 -0.01 -5.93 10.68
CA ASP A 1 0.80 -5.16 11.65
C ASP A 1 0.45 -3.68 11.65
N ALA A 2 0.69 -2.93 10.56
CA ALA A 2 0.42 -1.49 10.51
C ALA A 2 -1.00 -1.10 10.94
N ILE A 3 -2.03 -1.77 10.41
CA ILE A 3 -3.45 -1.55 10.78
C ILE A 3 -3.67 -1.79 12.28
N SER A 4 -3.18 -2.91 12.82
CA SER A 4 -3.33 -3.24 14.25
C SER A 4 -2.66 -2.18 15.14
N ARG A 5 -1.51 -1.63 14.73
CA ARG A 5 -0.90 -0.51 15.46
C ARG A 5 -1.74 0.76 15.38
N LEU A 6 -2.37 1.05 14.25
CA LEU A 6 -3.30 2.18 14.13
C LEU A 6 -4.51 2.01 15.05
N GLU A 7 -5.11 0.82 15.11
CA GLU A 7 -6.20 0.51 16.05
C GLU A 7 -5.77 0.79 17.49
N VAL A 8 -4.61 0.28 17.91
CA VAL A 8 -4.08 0.50 19.26
C VAL A 8 -3.78 1.98 19.51
N MET A 9 -3.16 2.69 18.57
CA MET A 9 -2.86 4.12 18.71
C MET A 9 -4.12 4.96 18.91
N VAL A 10 -5.20 4.66 18.17
CA VAL A 10 -6.49 5.36 18.29
C VAL A 10 -7.13 5.08 19.65
N LEU A 11 -7.12 3.83 20.11
CA LEU A 11 -7.63 3.47 21.44
C LEU A 11 -6.83 4.14 22.56
N MET A 12 -5.50 4.19 22.43
CA MET A 12 -4.62 4.82 23.41
C MET A 12 -4.71 6.35 23.42
N ALA A 13 -5.23 6.97 22.35
CA ALA A 13 -5.46 8.42 22.30
C ALA A 13 -6.64 8.88 23.18
N GLY A 14 -7.34 7.96 23.85
CA GLY A 14 -8.46 8.28 24.75
C GLY A 14 -9.76 8.59 24.02
N MET A 15 -9.88 8.22 22.73
CA MET A 15 -11.15 8.28 22.02
C MET A 15 -12.04 7.10 22.42
N ASP A 16 -13.20 7.39 23.01
CA ASP A 16 -14.26 6.41 23.26
C ASP A 16 -15.02 6.11 21.96
N MET A 17 -14.34 5.45 21.02
CA MET A 17 -14.93 4.99 19.77
C MET A 17 -14.98 3.46 19.75
N PRO A 18 -16.11 2.84 19.37
CA PRO A 18 -16.17 1.40 19.18
C PRO A 18 -15.14 0.93 18.16
N LEU A 19 -14.49 -0.22 18.40
CA LEU A 19 -13.47 -0.77 17.49
C LEU A 19 -13.97 -0.93 16.05
N ALA A 20 -15.25 -1.25 15.86
CA ALA A 20 -15.88 -1.32 14.55
C ALA A 20 -15.81 0.03 13.80
N ALA A 21 -16.15 1.14 14.48
CA ALA A 21 -16.08 2.47 13.89
C ALA A 21 -14.63 2.89 13.58
N ILE A 22 -13.66 2.54 14.45
CA ILE A 22 -12.23 2.77 14.16
C ILE A 22 -11.84 2.06 12.86
N ARG A 23 -12.26 0.81 12.68
CA ARG A 23 -11.97 0.04 11.47
C ARG A 23 -12.67 0.59 10.23
N GLU A 24 -13.91 1.04 10.35
CA GLU A 24 -14.62 1.73 9.26
C GLU A 24 -13.89 3.01 8.84
N HIS A 25 -13.42 3.81 9.79
CA HIS A 25 -12.62 5.00 9.49
C HIS A 25 -11.29 4.67 8.83
N ILE A 26 -10.55 3.69 9.35
CA ILE A 26 -9.28 3.24 8.74
C ILE A 26 -9.54 2.76 7.31
N ALA A 27 -10.53 1.89 7.10
CA ALA A 27 -10.81 1.30 5.79
C ALA A 27 -11.33 2.31 4.76
N SER A 28 -11.99 3.38 5.19
CA SER A 28 -12.51 4.43 4.30
C SER A 28 -11.52 5.56 4.03
N SER A 29 -10.54 5.77 4.92
CA SER A 29 -9.62 6.92 4.86
C SER A 29 -8.23 6.56 4.33
N ILE A 30 -7.89 5.28 4.27
CA ILE A 30 -6.58 4.80 3.82
C ILE A 30 -6.80 3.94 2.59
N ASP A 31 -6.31 4.38 1.43
CA ASP A 31 -6.34 3.58 0.19
C ASP A 31 -5.14 2.65 0.08
N PHE A 32 -3.94 3.14 0.41
CA PHE A 32 -2.69 2.40 0.27
C PHE A 32 -1.79 2.54 1.51
N ILE A 33 -1.10 1.45 1.84
CA ILE A 33 -0.01 1.43 2.83
C ILE A 33 1.29 1.08 2.10
N VAL A 34 2.27 1.99 2.17
CA VAL A 34 3.61 1.79 1.62
C VAL A 34 4.56 1.43 2.74
N GLN A 35 5.02 0.18 2.79
CA GLN A 35 6.00 -0.26 3.78
C GLN A 35 7.42 -0.04 3.27
N GLN A 36 8.27 0.53 4.12
CA GLN A 36 9.69 0.69 3.85
C GLN A 36 10.50 -0.16 4.83
N THR A 37 11.59 -0.76 4.35
CA THR A 37 12.53 -1.52 5.19
C THR A 37 13.96 -1.05 4.96
N ARG A 38 14.81 -1.24 5.96
CA ARG A 38 16.25 -1.00 5.86
C ARG A 38 16.94 -2.32 5.51
N LEU A 39 17.67 -2.32 4.41
CA LEU A 39 18.50 -3.44 3.99
C LEU A 39 19.75 -3.54 4.88
N SER A 40 20.43 -4.68 4.83
CA SER A 40 21.67 -4.93 5.57
C SER A 40 22.81 -4.00 5.15
N ASP A 41 22.77 -3.47 3.93
CA ASP A 41 23.71 -2.46 3.42
C ASP A 41 23.32 -1.02 3.83
N GLY A 42 22.30 -0.86 4.66
CA GLY A 42 21.86 0.42 5.18
C GLY A 42 20.95 1.22 4.24
N ARG A 43 20.69 0.77 3.01
CA ARG A 43 19.75 1.42 2.10
C ARG A 43 18.30 1.21 2.56
N ARG A 44 17.45 2.21 2.37
CA ARG A 44 16.00 2.07 2.54
C ARG A 44 15.37 1.73 1.21
N VAL A 45 14.49 0.73 1.20
CA VAL A 45 13.70 0.36 0.03
C VAL A 45 12.23 0.25 0.41
N ILE A 46 11.35 0.49 -0.56
CA ILE A 46 9.96 0.09 -0.43
C ILE A 46 9.94 -1.43 -0.44
N SER A 47 9.47 -2.05 0.65
CA SER A 47 9.38 -3.50 0.78
C SER A 47 8.07 -4.05 0.24
N SER A 48 7.01 -3.26 0.31
CA SER A 48 5.66 -3.66 -0.05
C SER A 48 4.79 -2.43 -0.28
N ILE A 49 3.82 -2.57 -1.18
CA ILE A 49 2.68 -1.66 -1.28
C ILE A 49 1.44 -2.53 -1.15
N VAL A 50 0.57 -2.16 -0.21
CA VAL A 50 -0.66 -2.86 0.11
C VAL A 50 -1.83 -1.91 -0.15
N GLU A 51 -2.80 -2.36 -0.93
CA GLU A 51 -4.08 -1.69 -1.09
C GLU A 51 -5.04 -2.10 0.03
N ILE A 52 -5.84 -1.15 0.50
CA ILE A 52 -6.94 -1.36 1.44
C ILE A 52 -8.25 -1.31 0.65
N GLY A 53 -8.99 -2.42 0.65
CA GLY A 53 -10.22 -2.53 -0.13
C GLY A 53 -11.43 -1.94 0.61
N GLY A 54 -11.62 -2.36 1.86
CA GLY A 54 -12.77 -2.01 2.68
C GLY A 54 -12.92 -2.90 3.91
N LEU A 55 -14.11 -2.89 4.52
CA LEU A 55 -14.45 -3.70 5.68
C LEU A 55 -15.38 -4.85 5.27
N GLU A 56 -15.02 -6.09 5.59
CA GLU A 56 -15.88 -7.26 5.38
C GLU A 56 -15.94 -8.08 6.68
N SER A 57 -17.16 -8.33 7.17
CA SER A 57 -17.38 -9.07 8.42
C SER A 57 -16.58 -8.54 9.61
N GLY A 58 -16.37 -7.22 9.68
CA GLY A 58 -15.61 -6.56 10.76
C GLY A 58 -14.08 -6.67 10.64
N ILE A 59 -13.57 -7.17 9.51
CA ILE A 59 -12.14 -7.29 9.20
C ILE A 59 -11.80 -6.38 8.01
N ILE A 60 -10.74 -5.59 8.14
CA ILE A 60 -10.25 -4.77 7.04
C ILE A 60 -9.59 -5.67 6.01
N LYS A 61 -10.10 -5.63 4.78
CA LYS A 61 -9.51 -6.32 3.62
C LYS A 61 -8.33 -5.53 3.10
N SER A 62 -7.26 -6.24 2.81
CA SER A 62 -6.06 -5.66 2.25
C SER A 62 -5.40 -6.64 1.30
N GLN A 63 -4.80 -6.14 0.23
CA GLN A 63 -4.09 -6.94 -0.77
C GLN A 63 -2.72 -6.34 -1.07
N GLU A 64 -1.67 -7.16 -1.04
CA GLU A 64 -0.34 -6.75 -1.45
C GLU A 64 -0.30 -6.67 -2.98
N ILE A 65 0.03 -5.50 -3.54
CA ILE A 65 0.02 -5.26 -4.99
C ILE A 65 1.45 -5.22 -5.55
N PHE A 66 2.42 -4.83 -4.71
CA PHE A 66 3.84 -4.91 -5.03
C PHE A 66 4.64 -5.46 -3.86
N LYS A 67 5.76 -6.12 -4.19
CA LYS A 67 6.67 -6.67 -3.19
C LYS A 67 8.13 -6.53 -3.62
N PHE A 68 8.99 -6.20 -2.66
CA PHE A 68 10.42 -6.32 -2.83
C PHE A 68 10.87 -7.76 -2.63
N GLN A 69 11.51 -8.33 -3.65
CA GLN A 69 12.07 -9.67 -3.60
C GLN A 69 13.60 -9.58 -3.52
N ARG A 70 14.19 -10.39 -2.63
CA ARG A 70 15.64 -10.58 -2.52
C ARG A 70 16.03 -11.87 -3.23
N GLY A 71 17.17 -11.83 -3.91
CA GLY A 71 17.70 -12.98 -4.64
C GLY A 71 18.61 -12.56 -5.80
N PRO A 72 18.92 -13.47 -6.72
CA PRO A 72 19.75 -13.19 -7.89
C PRO A 72 19.23 -12.01 -8.72
N GLN A 73 17.91 -11.87 -8.80
CA GLN A 73 17.23 -10.73 -9.41
C GLN A 73 16.48 -9.96 -8.33
N SER A 74 17.23 -9.27 -7.47
CA SER A 74 16.60 -8.43 -6.45
C SER A 74 15.93 -7.22 -7.08
N GLY A 75 14.69 -6.94 -6.67
CA GLY A 75 13.88 -5.91 -7.28
C GLY A 75 12.53 -5.72 -6.60
N PHE A 76 11.83 -4.68 -7.03
CA PHE A 76 10.46 -4.39 -6.61
C PHE A 76 9.53 -4.79 -7.75
N TYR A 77 8.59 -5.69 -7.48
CA TYR A 77 7.80 -6.37 -8.50
C TYR A 77 6.30 -6.25 -8.23
N GLY A 78 5.52 -6.09 -9.30
CA GLY A 78 4.07 -6.27 -9.25
C GLY A 78 3.72 -7.72 -8.98
N LEU A 79 2.57 -7.97 -8.34
CA LEU A 79 2.12 -9.32 -7.96
C LEU A 79 1.04 -9.90 -8.89
N GLY A 80 0.76 -9.26 -10.02
CA GLY A 80 -0.31 -9.67 -10.95
C GLY A 80 -1.71 -9.29 -10.49
N ILE A 81 -1.82 -8.37 -9.53
CA ILE A 81 -3.09 -7.95 -8.94
C ILE A 81 -3.33 -6.51 -9.37
N MET A 82 -4.44 -6.29 -10.08
CA MET A 82 -4.90 -4.94 -10.40
C MET A 82 -5.57 -4.34 -9.16
N PRO A 83 -5.15 -3.15 -8.69
CA PRO A 83 -5.79 -2.49 -7.56
C PRO A 83 -7.23 -2.07 -7.90
N GLU A 84 -8.13 -2.13 -6.94
CA GLU A 84 -9.53 -1.70 -7.11
C GLU A 84 -9.67 -0.17 -7.15
N LYS A 85 -8.87 0.55 -6.36
CA LYS A 85 -8.89 2.02 -6.24
C LYS A 85 -8.24 2.73 -7.42
N PHE A 86 -7.75 1.99 -8.40
CA PHE A 86 -6.98 2.53 -9.52
C PHE A 86 -7.79 3.42 -10.46
N GLU A 87 -9.07 3.12 -10.67
CA GLU A 87 -9.91 3.93 -11.54
C GLU A 87 -10.04 5.37 -11.01
N ARG A 88 -10.09 5.54 -9.68
CA ARG A 88 -10.10 6.87 -9.06
C ARG A 88 -8.82 7.66 -9.35
N LEU A 89 -7.65 7.02 -9.26
CA LEU A 89 -6.38 7.68 -9.57
C LEU A 89 -6.30 8.09 -11.05
N ARG A 90 -6.90 7.30 -11.94
CA ARG A 90 -6.99 7.63 -13.37
C ARG A 90 -7.91 8.82 -13.62
N GLU A 91 -9.04 8.89 -12.92
CA GLU A 91 -9.95 10.05 -12.96
C GLU A 91 -9.26 11.33 -12.46
N GLU A 92 -8.37 11.21 -11.47
CA GLU A 92 -7.53 12.29 -10.95
C GLU A 92 -6.35 12.66 -11.89
N GLY A 93 -6.28 12.04 -13.08
CA GLY A 93 -5.31 12.34 -14.13
C GLY A 93 -3.94 11.69 -13.93
N VAL A 94 -3.80 10.78 -12.96
CA VAL A 94 -2.56 10.03 -12.78
C VAL A 94 -2.45 8.99 -13.89
N GLN A 95 -1.46 9.17 -14.76
CA GLN A 95 -1.13 8.17 -15.77
C GLN A 95 -0.36 7.04 -15.10
N ILE A 96 -0.96 5.86 -15.09
CA ILE A 96 -0.32 4.68 -14.54
C ILE A 96 -0.22 3.61 -15.61
N ASP A 97 1.02 3.17 -15.85
CA ASP A 97 1.29 2.05 -16.72
C ASP A 97 0.90 0.75 -16.01
N ILE A 98 -0.08 0.06 -16.59
CA ILE A 98 -0.66 -1.19 -16.11
C ILE A 98 0.40 -2.31 -16.09
N GLU A 99 1.40 -2.23 -16.97
CA GLU A 99 2.45 -3.23 -17.06
C GLU A 99 3.23 -3.36 -15.75
N HIS A 100 3.26 -2.32 -14.91
CA HIS A 100 3.91 -2.37 -13.60
C HIS A 100 3.29 -3.43 -12.66
N PHE A 101 2.04 -3.80 -12.84
CA PHE A 101 1.33 -4.70 -11.94
C PHE A 101 1.46 -6.17 -12.32
N ASN A 102 2.06 -6.49 -13.47
CA ASN A 102 2.30 -7.87 -13.89
C ASN A 102 3.30 -8.58 -12.95
N GLN A 103 3.16 -9.90 -12.80
CA GLN A 103 3.91 -10.73 -11.82
C GLN A 103 5.45 -10.62 -11.92
N HIS A 104 5.98 -10.06 -13.00
CA HIS A 104 7.42 -10.03 -13.29
C HIS A 104 7.89 -8.69 -13.88
N THR A 105 7.13 -7.61 -13.69
CA THR A 105 7.60 -6.28 -14.09
C THR A 105 8.34 -5.61 -12.94
N LYS A 106 9.61 -5.27 -13.18
CA LYS A 106 10.37 -4.45 -12.23
C LYS A 106 9.78 -3.05 -12.24
N ALA A 107 9.29 -2.59 -11.10
CA ALA A 107 8.79 -1.24 -10.96
C ALA A 107 9.89 -0.24 -11.34
N VAL A 108 9.57 0.65 -12.27
CA VAL A 108 10.49 1.69 -12.71
C VAL A 108 10.36 2.86 -11.74
N SER A 109 11.47 3.33 -11.18
CA SER A 109 11.47 4.57 -10.42
C SER A 109 11.33 5.72 -11.42
N SER A 110 10.10 6.20 -11.68
CA SER A 110 9.94 7.44 -12.42
C SER A 110 10.57 8.55 -11.58
N THR A 111 11.68 9.10 -12.06
CA THR A 111 12.20 10.34 -11.50
C THR A 111 11.14 11.37 -11.82
N ALA A 112 10.55 11.99 -10.80
CA ALA A 112 9.60 13.08 -10.97
C ALA A 112 10.17 14.07 -11.99
N GLN A 113 9.60 14.10 -13.20
CA GLN A 113 9.86 15.20 -14.12
C GLN A 113 9.29 16.43 -13.43
N VAL A 114 10.20 17.27 -12.95
CA VAL A 114 9.92 18.62 -12.47
C VAL A 114 9.17 19.32 -13.60
N LEU A 115 7.87 19.55 -13.39
CA LEU A 115 7.07 20.41 -14.25
C LEU A 115 7.64 21.83 -14.12
N HIS A 116 8.15 22.35 -15.23
CA HIS A 116 8.36 23.78 -15.46
C HIS A 116 7.07 24.43 -15.93
#